data_AF-A0A7V1PXS1-F1
#
_entry.id   AF-A0A7V1PXS1-F1
#
_cell.length_a   1.000
_cell.length_b   1.000
_cell.length_c   1.000
_cell.angle_alpha   90.00
_cell.angle_beta   90.00
_cell.angle_gamma   90.00
#
_symmetry.space_group_name_H-M   'P 1'
#
loop_
_entity.id
_entity.type
_entity.pdbx_description
1 polymer ?
#
loop_
_entity_poly.entity_id
_entity_poly.type
_entity_poly.pdbx_seq_one_letter_code
_entity_poly.pdbx_strand_id
1 'polypeptide(L)' 'MTKFTIYTIETAPNGSKEILDGAIKRNGFISNLYGKMAESPVTLKAYI' A
#
# COMPACT_ATOMS: atom_id res chain seq x y z
N MET A 1 -22.07 -1.46 4.37
CA MET A 1 -20.80 -0.83 3.92
C MET A 1 -19.66 -1.70 4.37
N THR A 2 -18.81 -2.15 3.45
CA THR A 2 -17.66 -3.00 3.76
C THR A 2 -16.56 -2.15 4.38
N LYS A 3 -16.11 -2.48 5.59
CA LYS A 3 -14.95 -1.82 6.21
C LYS A 3 -13.70 -2.37 5.55
N PHE A 4 -13.00 -1.55 4.79
CA PHE A 4 -11.67 -1.88 4.27
C PHE A 4 -10.63 -1.31 5.21
N THR A 5 -9.70 -2.14 5.67
CA THR A 5 -8.56 -1.69 6.46
C THR A 5 -7.59 -0.98 5.51
N ILE A 6 -7.31 0.29 5.78
CA ILE A 6 -6.31 1.05 5.02
C ILE A 6 -5.00 0.92 5.79
N TYR A 7 -4.05 0.20 5.21
CA TYR A 7 -2.72 0.06 5.76
C TYR A 7 -1.85 1.27 5.39
N THR A 8 -1.01 1.68 6.32
CA THR A 8 0.01 2.72 6.16
C THR A 8 1.39 2.07 6.17
N ILE A 9 2.46 2.83 5.90
CA ILE A 9 3.84 2.29 5.94
C ILE A 9 4.15 1.63 7.28
N GLU A 10 3.54 2.10 8.38
CA GLU A 10 3.77 1.53 9.70
C GLU A 10 3.05 0.19 9.89
N THR A 11 1.80 0.09 9.41
CA THR A 11 0.93 -1.08 9.61
C THR A 11 0.99 -2.12 8.50
N ALA A 12 1.51 -1.76 7.33
CA ALA A 12 1.62 -2.66 6.19
C ALA A 12 2.67 -3.77 6.44
N PRO A 13 2.46 -4.99 5.92
CA PRO A 13 3.44 -6.06 5.94
C PRO A 13 4.75 -5.64 5.24
N ASN A 14 5.88 -6.21 5.65
CA ASN A 14 7.22 -5.77 5.25
C ASN A 14 7.40 -5.63 3.72
N GLY A 15 6.87 -6.59 2.94
CA GLY A 15 6.93 -6.54 1.48
C GLY A 15 6.11 -5.42 0.85
N SER A 16 5.08 -4.90 1.54
CA SER A 16 4.28 -3.76 1.08
C SER A 16 4.91 -2.44 1.49
N LYS A 17 5.70 -2.39 2.59
CA LYS A 17 6.34 -1.15 3.07
C LYS A 17 7.29 -0.55 2.04
N GLU A 18 8.17 -1.36 1.47
CA GLU A 18 9.11 -0.91 0.43
C GLU A 18 8.37 -0.42 -0.83
N ILE A 19 7.27 -1.08 -1.17
CA ILE A 19 6.45 -0.71 -2.31
C ILE A 19 5.70 0.61 -2.05
N LEU A 20 5.17 0.80 -0.84
CA LEU A 20 4.52 2.05 -0.41
C LEU A 20 5.52 3.21 -0.36
N ASP A 21 6.75 2.98 0.10
CA ASP A 21 7.83 3.97 0.07
C ASP A 21 8.17 4.39 -1.37
N GLY A 22 8.31 3.41 -2.28
CA GLY A 22 8.51 3.67 -3.70
C GLY A 22 7.33 4.43 -4.35
N ALA A 23 6.10 4.11 -3.95
CA ALA A 23 4.90 4.80 -4.41
C ALA A 23 4.84 6.25 -3.92
N ILE A 24 5.21 6.53 -2.67
CA ILE A 24 5.37 7.91 -2.16
C ILE A 24 6.46 8.63 -2.95
N LYS A 25 7.61 8.01 -3.20
CA LYS A 25 8.70 8.66 -3.93
C LYS A 25 8.33 9.01 -5.36
N ARG A 26 7.53 8.17 -6.05
CA ARG A 26 7.04 8.47 -7.41
C ARG A 26 5.90 9.48 -7.44
N ASN A 27 4.91 9.32 -6.56
CA ASN A 27 3.62 10.03 -6.67
C ASN A 27 3.47 11.16 -5.65
N GLY A 28 4.30 11.22 -4.61
CA GLY A 28 4.24 12.18 -3.50
C GLY A 28 3.26 11.80 -2.38
N PHE A 29 2.45 10.75 -2.54
CA PHE A 29 1.46 10.32 -1.55
C PHE A 29 1.03 8.85 -1.74
N ILE A 30 0.46 8.24 -0.69
CA ILE A 30 -0.18 6.92 -0.73
C ILE A 30 -1.68 7.14 -0.91
N SER A 31 -2.26 6.67 -2.01
CA SER A 31 -3.72 6.69 -2.16
C SER A 31 -4.36 5.60 -1.30
N ASN A 32 -5.63 5.79 -0.91
CA ASN A 32 -6.39 4.77 -0.17
C ASN A 32 -6.41 3.39 -0.88
N LEU A 33 -6.29 3.37 -2.21
CA LEU A 33 -6.14 2.13 -2.98
C LEU A 33 -4.85 1.37 -2.65
N TYR A 34 -3.71 2.07 -2.59
CA TYR A 34 -2.43 1.50 -2.18
C TYR A 34 -2.50 1.01 -0.74
N GLY A 35 -3.11 1.78 0.16
CA GLY A 35 -3.30 1.36 1.54
C GLY A 35 -4.19 0.13 1.69
N LYS A 36 -5.23 -0.03 0.86
CA LYS A 36 -6.02 -1.26 0.80
C LYS A 36 -5.18 -2.42 0.25
N MET A 37 -4.53 -2.23 -0.90
CA MET A 37 -3.73 -3.27 -1.55
C MET A 37 -2.49 -3.67 -0.75
N ALA A 38 -2.00 -2.81 0.16
CA ALA A 38 -0.89 -3.11 1.03
C ALA A 38 -1.16 -4.27 2.00
N GLU A 39 -2.41 -4.70 2.19
CA GLU A 39 -2.74 -5.96 2.87
C GLU A 39 -2.06 -7.18 2.20
N SER A 40 -1.87 -7.12 0.88
CA SER A 40 -1.24 -8.16 0.07
C SER A 40 -0.12 -7.55 -0.79
N PRO A 41 1.17 -7.75 -0.41
CA PRO A 41 2.29 -7.20 -1.17
C PRO A 41 2.32 -7.68 -2.63
N VAL A 42 1.80 -8.88 -2.91
CA VAL A 42 1.68 -9.43 -4.26
C VAL A 42 0.71 -8.60 -5.10
N THR A 43 -0.46 -8.26 -4.53
CA THR A 43 -1.47 -7.44 -5.20
C THR A 43 -0.97 -6.03 -5.43
N LEU A 44 -0.33 -5.43 -4.42
CA LEU A 44 0.27 -4.11 -4.52
C LEU A 44 1.37 -4.07 -5.59
N LYS A 45 2.24 -5.09 -5.63
CA LYS A 45 3.31 -5.23 -6.61
C LYS A 45 2.78 -5.42 -8.04
N ALA A 46 1.70 -6.17 -8.22
CA ALA A 46 1.08 -6.37 -9.53
C ALA A 46 0.41 -5.11 -10.09
N TYR A 47 0.10 -4.13 -9.23
CA TYR A 47 -0.56 -2.88 -9.61
C TYR A 47 0.41 -1.77 -10.07
N ILE A 48 1.69 -1.83 -9.68
CA ILE A 48 2.71 -0.78 -9.88
C ILE A 48 3.66 -1.15 -11.01
#